data_AF-A0A1B0CIL0-F1
#
_entry.id   AF-A0A1B0CIL0-F1
#
_cell.length_a   1.000
_cell.length_b   1.000
_cell.length_c   1.000
_cell.angle_alpha   90.00
_cell.angle_beta   90.00
_cell.angle_gamma   90.00
#
_symmetry.space_group_name_H-M   'P 1'
#
loop_
_entity.id
_entity.type
_entity.pdbx_description
1 polymer ?
#
loop_
_entity_poly.entity_id
_entity_poly.type
_entity_poly.pdbx_seq_one_letter_code
_entity_poly.pdbx_strand_id
1 'polypeptide(L)'
;MALNQNDVFASINNFITLKSKDRANYMHHCRRVMSVVLNSLGNSSDLFKKMSNGFEFSGSYRDNLKISLPDEYDINLKMKLPFGEDKVKVSSVHDKPGYVKINVKDLLEDMKTATGMQEAYKELSKLCDTSGYLLQNLWLNWFESKLSKCFGDIQTILRDEYYLYISKSGPAKTIIVSSVRDGSKFSIDFVIGIVFGLTKWMATRRIPNSLKNEDHYWMAIPKPNKTDTPGQNNPTWIASYPAQEHNIIHNSNRLKDSIRFIKKLRDRRQIQNLKSFYIKNVVMLEVDKRSSNYWNSPLADVLKDMLRAIIEHVEKGIIPSYWNNQNNLIGSFSSEQKRDMADKLKNIERIWTTSLDKEKIMRTILTDEEIRQLETNPSYAGIDLNRLSLRDDDVVTSGGSRRDNSQNTAGSSNLARNVAIGVGVGVTASILLISDKSCSAKSAMETKPQISGPCTINTKKFVDEVDSKRNTQSNNESQKKLLTDEPINELEARYNFHKRFQNNEETLRDFIKDLKKLAINCNFADLQDTLRDRLICGMKDKMIRKKLIAEKNLTFQKACDIAMNVEKGKL
;
A
#
# COMPACT_ATOMS: atom_id res chain seq x y z
N MET A 1 0.15 34.68 21.13
CA MET A 1 -1.24 34.15 21.09
C MET A 1 -1.20 32.65 21.37
N ALA A 2 -2.24 32.08 21.98
CA ALA A 2 -2.35 30.63 22.05
C ALA A 2 -2.72 30.06 20.67
N LEU A 3 -1.93 29.11 20.14
CA LEU A 3 -2.37 28.32 18.99
C LEU A 3 -3.73 27.71 19.32
N ASN A 4 -4.69 27.95 18.43
CA ASN A 4 -6.02 27.35 18.53
C ASN A 4 -5.94 25.88 18.08
N GLN A 5 -7.02 25.12 18.31
CA GLN A 5 -7.03 23.69 17.99
C GLN A 5 -6.93 23.38 16.48
N ASN A 6 -7.42 24.27 15.62
CA ASN A 6 -7.26 24.14 14.16
C ASN A 6 -5.79 24.27 13.75
N ASP A 7 -4.98 25.10 14.42
CA ASP A 7 -3.54 25.21 14.15
C ASP A 7 -2.82 23.89 14.49
N VAL A 8 -3.16 23.26 15.63
CA VAL A 8 -2.62 21.94 16.02
C VAL A 8 -2.95 20.89 14.97
N PHE A 9 -4.21 20.81 14.54
CA PHE A 9 -4.61 19.87 13.47
C PHE A 9 -3.96 20.21 12.12
N ALA A 10 -3.70 21.48 11.82
CA ALA A 10 -3.01 21.88 10.59
C ALA A 10 -1.54 21.42 10.57
N SER A 11 -0.80 21.57 11.67
CA SER A 11 0.57 21.05 11.78
C SER A 11 0.61 19.53 11.65
N ILE A 12 -0.31 18.80 12.30
CA ILE A 12 -0.41 17.34 12.13
C ILE A 12 -0.75 16.98 10.68
N ASN A 13 -1.65 17.70 10.00
CA ASN A 13 -1.98 17.44 8.60
C ASN A 13 -0.80 17.71 7.65
N ASN A 14 0.02 18.73 7.95
CA ASN A 14 1.26 19.02 7.24
C ASN A 14 2.32 17.92 7.44
N PHE A 15 2.35 17.27 8.60
CA PHE A 15 3.23 16.14 8.91
C PHE A 15 2.81 14.86 8.16
N ILE A 16 1.55 14.44 8.30
CA ILE A 16 1.05 13.17 7.72
C ILE A 16 0.83 13.20 6.20
N THR A 17 0.94 14.37 5.56
CA THR A 17 0.72 14.50 4.11
C THR A 17 2.04 14.33 3.34
N LEU A 18 2.22 13.13 2.75
CA LEU A 18 3.35 12.76 1.89
C LEU A 18 3.62 13.83 0.82
N LYS A 19 4.87 14.30 0.71
CA LYS A 19 5.23 15.46 -0.12
C LYS A 19 5.31 15.11 -1.61
N SER A 20 5.31 16.13 -2.47
CA SER A 20 5.27 15.95 -3.93
C SER A 20 6.55 15.35 -4.52
N LYS A 21 7.72 15.64 -3.92
CA LYS A 21 9.03 15.13 -4.35
C LYS A 21 9.11 13.61 -4.23
N ASP A 22 8.69 13.07 -3.09
CA ASP A 22 8.77 11.63 -2.78
C ASP A 22 7.88 10.83 -3.74
N ARG A 23 6.69 11.35 -4.05
CA ARG A 23 5.76 10.75 -5.02
C ARG A 23 6.36 10.62 -6.41
N ALA A 24 7.16 11.59 -6.85
CA ALA A 24 7.74 11.60 -8.19
C ALA A 24 8.74 10.45 -8.41
N ASN A 25 9.62 10.21 -7.44
CA ASN A 25 10.63 9.15 -7.53
C ASN A 25 10.01 7.75 -7.63
N TYR A 26 9.14 7.39 -6.67
CA TYR A 26 8.51 6.07 -6.66
C TYR A 26 7.55 5.87 -7.84
N MET A 27 6.89 6.94 -8.32
CA MET A 27 6.06 6.90 -9.53
C MET A 27 6.87 6.57 -10.79
N HIS A 28 8.10 7.06 -10.91
CA HIS A 28 8.99 6.70 -12.02
C HIS A 28 9.31 5.20 -12.02
N HIS A 29 9.73 4.66 -10.86
CA HIS A 29 10.02 3.23 -10.71
C HIS A 29 8.78 2.35 -10.96
N CYS A 30 7.63 2.71 -10.39
CA CYS A 30 6.37 1.97 -10.60
C CYS A 30 5.98 1.94 -12.09
N ARG A 31 6.04 3.07 -12.80
CA ARG A 31 5.77 3.13 -14.26
C ARG A 31 6.75 2.27 -15.07
N ARG A 32 8.04 2.28 -14.72
CA ARG A 32 9.07 1.47 -15.40
C ARG A 32 8.78 -0.03 -15.25
N VAL A 33 8.49 -0.51 -14.05
CA VAL A 33 8.09 -1.92 -13.81
C VAL A 33 6.79 -2.25 -14.54
N MET A 34 5.76 -1.40 -14.42
CA MET A 34 4.45 -1.60 -15.08
C MET A 34 4.55 -1.72 -16.60
N SER A 35 5.40 -0.94 -17.26
CA SER A 35 5.58 -1.00 -18.72
C SER A 35 6.08 -2.37 -19.21
N VAL A 36 7.02 -2.99 -18.46
CA VAL A 36 7.54 -4.33 -18.77
C VAL A 36 6.50 -5.39 -18.43
N VAL A 37 5.85 -5.31 -17.26
CA VAL A 37 4.80 -6.25 -16.85
C VAL A 37 3.69 -6.35 -17.88
N LEU A 38 3.19 -5.21 -18.39
CA LEU A 38 2.11 -5.17 -19.38
C LEU A 38 2.54 -5.73 -20.74
N ASN A 39 3.77 -5.43 -21.19
CA ASN A 39 4.31 -5.97 -22.43
C ASN A 39 4.49 -7.50 -22.35
N SER A 40 5.09 -8.01 -21.28
CA SER A 40 5.27 -9.44 -21.05
C SER A 40 3.94 -10.20 -20.88
N LEU A 41 2.94 -9.60 -20.23
CA LEU A 41 1.58 -10.15 -20.17
C LEU A 41 0.92 -10.22 -21.56
N GLY A 42 1.03 -9.14 -22.36
CA GLY A 42 0.54 -9.11 -23.75
C GLY A 42 1.21 -10.12 -24.67
N ASN A 43 2.48 -10.47 -24.42
CA ASN A 43 3.18 -11.51 -25.17
C ASN A 43 2.86 -12.94 -24.67
N SER A 44 2.29 -13.10 -23.46
CA SER A 44 1.96 -14.42 -22.89
C SER A 44 0.50 -14.87 -23.06
N SER A 45 -0.38 -13.97 -23.55
CA SER A 45 -1.80 -14.24 -23.78
C SER A 45 -2.38 -13.35 -24.87
N ASP A 46 -2.90 -13.97 -25.91
CA ASP A 46 -3.65 -13.29 -26.97
C ASP A 46 -4.94 -12.65 -26.41
N LEU A 47 -5.61 -13.32 -25.47
CA LEU A 47 -6.76 -12.75 -24.76
C LEU A 47 -6.38 -11.48 -23.97
N PHE A 48 -5.29 -11.52 -23.19
CA PHE A 48 -4.83 -10.33 -22.47
C PHE A 48 -4.45 -9.21 -23.44
N LYS A 49 -3.71 -9.51 -24.51
CA LYS A 49 -3.31 -8.51 -25.53
C LYS A 49 -4.52 -7.84 -26.19
N LYS A 50 -5.58 -8.60 -26.48
CA LYS A 50 -6.82 -8.08 -27.08
C LYS A 50 -7.72 -7.33 -26.09
N MET A 51 -7.71 -7.68 -24.81
CA MET A 51 -8.54 -7.00 -23.79
C MET A 51 -7.85 -5.80 -23.13
N SER A 52 -6.52 -5.70 -23.16
CA SER A 52 -5.76 -4.69 -22.43
C SER A 52 -6.12 -3.25 -22.85
N ASN A 53 -6.87 -2.56 -21.99
CA ASN A 53 -7.26 -1.16 -22.13
C ASN A 53 -6.46 -0.28 -21.14
N GLY A 54 -5.18 -0.60 -21.00
CA GLY A 54 -4.24 0.06 -20.09
C GLY A 54 -4.45 -0.29 -18.61
N PHE A 55 -3.95 0.60 -17.75
CA PHE A 55 -4.04 0.48 -16.30
C PHE A 55 -4.27 1.85 -15.66
N GLU A 56 -4.59 1.85 -14.38
CA GLU A 56 -4.69 3.07 -13.57
C GLU A 56 -4.30 2.82 -12.13
N PHE A 57 -3.82 3.87 -11.48
CA PHE A 57 -3.65 3.88 -10.03
C PHE A 57 -5.03 3.88 -9.36
N SER A 58 -5.10 3.18 -8.24
CA SER A 58 -6.31 2.96 -7.47
C SER A 58 -6.09 3.34 -6.00
N GLY A 59 -7.07 2.98 -5.15
CA GLY A 59 -6.97 3.01 -3.69
C GLY A 59 -6.37 4.28 -3.09
N SER A 60 -5.46 4.12 -2.13
CA SER A 60 -4.97 5.27 -1.35
C SER A 60 -3.96 6.15 -2.09
N TYR A 61 -3.33 5.63 -3.15
CA TYR A 61 -2.38 6.42 -3.93
C TYR A 61 -3.11 7.40 -4.87
N ARG A 62 -4.06 6.92 -5.70
CA ARG A 62 -4.79 7.72 -6.69
C ARG A 62 -5.42 8.96 -6.08
N ASP A 63 -6.13 8.77 -4.96
CA ASP A 63 -6.95 9.80 -4.33
C ASP A 63 -6.16 10.75 -3.43
N ASN A 64 -4.83 10.63 -3.39
CA ASN A 64 -3.94 11.40 -2.52
C ASN A 64 -4.27 11.21 -1.01
N LEU A 65 -4.41 9.93 -0.61
CA LEU A 65 -4.84 9.49 0.73
C LEU A 65 -3.81 8.61 1.47
N LYS A 66 -2.63 8.32 0.90
CA LYS A 66 -1.48 7.75 1.62
C LYS A 66 -1.00 8.74 2.70
N ILE A 67 -0.59 8.19 3.86
CA ILE A 67 -0.14 8.92 5.06
C ILE A 67 1.26 8.47 5.53
N SER A 68 1.95 7.77 4.64
CA SER A 68 3.25 7.13 4.79
C SER A 68 3.99 7.26 3.45
N LEU A 69 5.23 6.77 3.37
CA LEU A 69 5.91 6.59 2.08
C LEU A 69 5.06 5.71 1.14
N PRO A 70 5.17 5.88 -0.19
CA PRO A 70 4.41 5.11 -1.18
C PRO A 70 5.05 3.72 -1.39
N ASP A 71 4.96 2.93 -0.33
CA ASP A 71 5.41 1.55 -0.14
C ASP A 71 4.53 0.49 -0.81
N GLU A 72 3.36 0.87 -1.30
CA GLU A 72 2.34 -0.02 -1.85
C GLU A 72 1.48 0.75 -2.87
N TYR A 73 1.30 0.15 -4.04
CA TYR A 73 0.53 0.69 -5.17
C TYR A 73 -0.64 -0.22 -5.53
N ASP A 74 -1.86 0.20 -5.22
CA ASP A 74 -3.08 -0.38 -5.79
C ASP A 74 -3.13 -0.09 -7.31
N ILE A 75 -3.11 -1.12 -8.18
CA ILE A 75 -3.22 -0.97 -9.64
C ILE A 75 -4.46 -1.70 -10.17
N ASN A 76 -5.39 -0.95 -10.77
CA ASN A 76 -6.46 -1.55 -11.58
C ASN A 76 -5.91 -1.81 -12.99
N LEU A 77 -5.87 -3.08 -13.42
CA LEU A 77 -5.70 -3.43 -14.83
C LEU A 77 -7.07 -3.38 -15.51
N LYS A 78 -7.20 -2.60 -16.58
CA LYS A 78 -8.46 -2.37 -17.28
C LYS A 78 -8.60 -3.32 -18.45
N MET A 79 -9.51 -4.30 -18.35
CA MET A 79 -9.83 -5.22 -19.44
C MET A 79 -11.13 -4.79 -20.13
N LYS A 80 -11.10 -4.51 -21.44
CA LYS A 80 -12.31 -4.32 -22.25
C LYS A 80 -12.59 -5.60 -23.02
N LEU A 81 -13.83 -6.08 -22.99
CA LEU A 81 -14.21 -7.29 -23.74
C LEU A 81 -14.19 -7.02 -25.27
N PRO A 82 -13.84 -8.01 -26.11
CA PRO A 82 -13.90 -7.89 -27.57
C PRO A 82 -15.32 -7.56 -28.08
N PHE A 83 -15.41 -7.09 -29.33
CA PHE A 83 -16.67 -6.80 -30.06
C PHE A 83 -17.66 -5.78 -29.44
N GLY A 84 -17.38 -5.27 -28.24
CA GLY A 84 -18.21 -4.26 -27.59
C GLY A 84 -19.22 -4.85 -26.62
N GLU A 85 -20.00 -3.96 -26.02
CA GLU A 85 -20.76 -4.30 -24.81
C GLU A 85 -22.16 -4.84 -25.08
N ASP A 86 -22.68 -4.70 -26.31
CA ASP A 86 -24.04 -5.15 -26.66
C ASP A 86 -24.18 -6.68 -26.67
N LYS A 87 -23.07 -7.40 -26.94
CA LYS A 87 -22.96 -8.86 -26.84
C LYS A 87 -22.71 -9.36 -25.41
N VAL A 88 -22.78 -8.48 -24.40
CA VAL A 88 -22.51 -8.80 -22.99
C VAL A 88 -23.68 -8.40 -22.11
N LYS A 89 -24.28 -9.40 -21.45
CA LYS A 89 -25.41 -9.22 -20.53
C LYS A 89 -24.87 -9.08 -19.10
N VAL A 90 -25.14 -7.94 -18.48
CA VAL A 90 -24.74 -7.63 -17.09
C VAL A 90 -26.00 -7.49 -16.25
N SER A 91 -26.02 -8.08 -15.06
CA SER A 91 -27.21 -8.11 -14.19
C SER A 91 -26.84 -8.08 -12.71
N SER A 92 -27.63 -7.37 -11.90
CA SER A 92 -27.44 -7.29 -10.43
C SER A 92 -27.72 -8.63 -9.74
N VAL A 93 -27.05 -8.88 -8.61
CA VAL A 93 -27.28 -10.05 -7.76
C VAL A 93 -28.25 -9.68 -6.63
N HIS A 94 -29.46 -10.24 -6.67
CA HIS A 94 -30.55 -9.90 -5.74
C HIS A 94 -30.18 -10.09 -4.25
N ASP A 95 -29.50 -11.18 -3.92
CA ASP A 95 -29.05 -11.53 -2.57
C ASP A 95 -27.73 -10.86 -2.15
N LYS A 96 -27.03 -10.17 -3.08
CA LYS A 96 -25.71 -9.54 -2.84
C LYS A 96 -25.66 -8.12 -3.42
N PRO A 97 -26.20 -7.10 -2.73
CA PRO A 97 -26.23 -5.74 -3.24
C PRO A 97 -24.82 -5.19 -3.55
N GLY A 98 -24.66 -4.55 -4.72
CA GLY A 98 -23.36 -4.10 -5.24
C GLY A 98 -22.56 -5.18 -5.99
N TYR A 99 -23.08 -6.42 -6.09
CA TYR A 99 -22.50 -7.47 -6.93
C TYR A 99 -23.31 -7.63 -8.22
N VAL A 100 -22.61 -8.05 -9.27
CA VAL A 100 -23.15 -8.31 -10.61
C VAL A 100 -22.72 -9.70 -11.11
N LYS A 101 -23.49 -10.24 -12.05
CA LYS A 101 -23.10 -11.34 -12.93
C LYS A 101 -22.86 -10.80 -14.33
N ILE A 102 -21.88 -11.37 -15.03
CA ILE A 102 -21.54 -11.03 -16.42
C ILE A 102 -21.72 -12.29 -17.26
N ASN A 103 -22.57 -12.24 -18.28
CA ASN A 103 -22.75 -13.31 -19.26
C ASN A 103 -22.22 -12.88 -20.63
N VAL A 104 -21.38 -13.72 -21.22
CA VAL A 104 -20.65 -13.51 -22.47
C VAL A 104 -20.97 -14.59 -23.52
N LYS A 105 -22.11 -15.29 -23.41
CA LYS A 105 -22.48 -16.35 -24.37
C LYS A 105 -22.49 -15.81 -25.81
N ASP A 106 -23.27 -14.76 -26.06
CA ASP A 106 -23.43 -14.15 -27.37
C ASP A 106 -22.08 -13.64 -27.93
N LEU A 107 -21.21 -13.11 -27.06
CA LEU A 107 -19.85 -12.70 -27.39
C LEU A 107 -18.95 -13.89 -27.77
N LEU A 108 -19.06 -15.03 -27.09
CA LEU A 108 -18.30 -16.24 -27.42
C LEU A 108 -18.72 -16.84 -28.76
N GLU A 109 -20.00 -16.72 -29.13
CA GLU A 109 -20.51 -17.16 -30.44
C GLU A 109 -19.91 -16.32 -31.58
N ASP A 110 -19.84 -14.99 -31.44
CA ASP A 110 -19.11 -14.10 -32.37
C ASP A 110 -17.61 -14.43 -32.42
N MET A 111 -16.95 -14.54 -31.25
CA MET A 111 -15.51 -14.82 -31.15
C MET A 111 -15.11 -16.17 -31.78
N LYS A 112 -16.02 -17.13 -31.88
CA LYS A 112 -15.78 -18.44 -32.49
C LYS A 112 -15.65 -18.36 -34.02
N THR A 113 -16.35 -17.42 -34.67
CA THR A 113 -16.36 -17.27 -36.13
C THR A 113 -15.39 -16.21 -36.64
N ALA A 114 -15.07 -15.20 -35.81
CA ALA A 114 -14.22 -14.09 -36.20
C ALA A 114 -12.74 -14.47 -36.48
N THR A 115 -12.19 -13.95 -37.57
CA THR A 115 -10.78 -14.13 -37.96
C THR A 115 -9.83 -13.57 -36.89
N GLY A 116 -8.83 -14.37 -36.49
CA GLY A 116 -7.80 -13.96 -35.53
C GLY A 116 -8.23 -13.97 -34.06
N MET A 117 -9.44 -14.45 -33.73
CA MET A 117 -9.95 -14.59 -32.36
C MET A 117 -9.77 -15.99 -31.75
N GLN A 118 -9.25 -16.96 -32.51
CA GLN A 118 -9.27 -18.38 -32.17
C GLN A 118 -8.60 -18.70 -30.82
N GLU A 119 -7.44 -18.11 -30.51
CA GLU A 119 -6.78 -18.31 -29.22
C GLU A 119 -7.48 -17.54 -28.10
N ALA A 120 -7.83 -16.27 -28.29
CA ALA A 120 -8.62 -15.52 -27.31
C ALA A 120 -9.96 -16.20 -26.95
N TYR A 121 -10.64 -16.83 -27.91
CA TYR A 121 -11.83 -17.66 -27.69
C TYR A 121 -11.50 -18.89 -26.82
N LYS A 122 -10.45 -19.66 -27.16
CA LYS A 122 -9.98 -20.82 -26.38
C LYS A 122 -9.55 -20.47 -24.95
N GLU A 123 -9.15 -19.23 -24.71
CA GLU A 123 -8.89 -18.70 -23.37
C GLU A 123 -10.20 -18.31 -22.66
N LEU A 124 -10.99 -17.41 -23.25
CA LEU A 124 -12.17 -16.83 -22.59
C LEU A 124 -13.27 -17.85 -22.30
N SER A 125 -13.47 -18.83 -23.19
CA SER A 125 -14.45 -19.90 -22.99
C SER A 125 -14.14 -20.77 -21.77
N LYS A 126 -12.87 -20.86 -21.35
CA LYS A 126 -12.44 -21.58 -20.14
C LYS A 126 -12.60 -20.75 -18.86
N LEU A 127 -12.97 -19.48 -18.98
CA LEU A 127 -13.26 -18.59 -17.83
C LEU A 127 -14.76 -18.53 -17.54
N CYS A 128 -15.58 -19.31 -18.26
CA CYS A 128 -17.04 -19.28 -18.18
C CYS A 128 -17.63 -20.60 -17.66
N ASP A 129 -18.88 -20.55 -17.17
CA ASP A 129 -19.72 -21.74 -17.02
C ASP A 129 -20.40 -22.14 -18.35
N THR A 130 -21.12 -23.27 -18.35
CA THR A 130 -21.88 -23.78 -19.51
C THR A 130 -23.03 -22.89 -19.95
N SER A 131 -23.45 -21.93 -19.12
CA SER A 131 -24.45 -20.90 -19.46
C SER A 131 -23.82 -19.63 -20.01
N GLY A 132 -22.48 -19.52 -20.02
CA GLY A 132 -21.73 -18.37 -20.49
C GLY A 132 -21.48 -17.29 -19.42
N TYR A 133 -21.69 -17.56 -18.13
CA TYR A 133 -21.34 -16.60 -17.07
C TYR A 133 -19.85 -16.65 -16.74
N LEU A 134 -19.19 -15.49 -16.67
CA LEU A 134 -17.79 -15.37 -16.30
C LEU A 134 -17.56 -15.69 -14.81
N LEU A 135 -16.66 -16.64 -14.57
CA LEU A 135 -16.35 -17.20 -13.27
C LEU A 135 -15.12 -16.52 -12.65
N GLN A 136 -15.35 -15.83 -11.54
CA GLN A 136 -14.38 -15.04 -10.79
C GLN A 136 -13.10 -15.82 -10.44
N ASN A 137 -13.27 -17.05 -9.95
CA ASN A 137 -12.19 -17.95 -9.57
C ASN A 137 -11.32 -18.36 -10.77
N LEU A 138 -11.94 -18.61 -11.92
CA LEU A 138 -11.21 -18.99 -13.14
C LEU A 138 -10.46 -17.81 -13.74
N TRP A 139 -11.06 -16.61 -13.72
CA TRP A 139 -10.42 -15.37 -14.17
C TRP A 139 -9.19 -14.98 -13.33
N LEU A 140 -9.28 -15.09 -11.99
CA LEU A 140 -8.14 -14.85 -11.10
C LEU A 140 -7.02 -15.87 -11.34
N ASN A 141 -7.37 -17.16 -11.43
CA ASN A 141 -6.40 -18.23 -11.70
C ASN A 141 -5.73 -18.06 -13.08
N TRP A 142 -6.48 -17.63 -14.09
CA TRP A 142 -5.95 -17.28 -15.42
C TRP A 142 -4.92 -16.15 -15.34
N PHE A 143 -5.26 -15.03 -14.70
CA PHE A 143 -4.34 -13.91 -14.56
C PHE A 143 -3.09 -14.28 -13.74
N GLU A 144 -3.23 -14.99 -12.61
CA GLU A 144 -2.09 -15.47 -11.84
C GLU A 144 -1.20 -16.41 -12.67
N SER A 145 -1.79 -17.29 -13.49
CA SER A 145 -1.05 -18.18 -14.39
C SER A 145 -0.27 -17.41 -15.45
N LYS A 146 -0.86 -16.38 -16.07
CA LYS A 146 -0.17 -15.53 -17.06
C LYS A 146 0.99 -14.76 -16.45
N LEU A 147 0.75 -14.08 -15.32
CA LEU A 147 1.79 -13.29 -14.65
C LEU A 147 2.93 -14.17 -14.15
N SER A 148 2.64 -15.34 -13.57
CA SER A 148 3.68 -16.29 -13.17
C SER A 148 4.42 -16.90 -14.37
N LYS A 149 3.77 -17.12 -15.52
CA LYS A 149 4.45 -17.63 -16.73
C LYS A 149 5.51 -16.65 -17.26
N CYS A 150 5.18 -15.35 -17.35
CA CYS A 150 6.09 -14.35 -17.91
C CYS A 150 6.99 -13.66 -16.86
N PHE A 151 6.97 -14.09 -15.59
CA PHE A 151 7.73 -13.42 -14.53
C PHE A 151 9.24 -13.55 -14.70
N GLY A 152 9.74 -14.66 -15.23
CA GLY A 152 11.17 -14.84 -15.53
C GLY A 152 11.67 -13.84 -16.57
N ASP A 153 10.85 -13.52 -17.58
CA ASP A 153 11.17 -12.52 -18.59
C ASP A 153 11.18 -11.11 -17.97
N ILE A 154 10.17 -10.79 -17.15
CA ILE A 154 10.07 -9.51 -16.42
C ILE A 154 11.30 -9.31 -15.51
N GLN A 155 11.70 -10.35 -14.76
CA GLN A 155 12.91 -10.34 -13.95
C GLN A 155 14.17 -10.14 -14.82
N THR A 156 14.28 -10.84 -15.95
CA THR A 156 15.46 -10.77 -16.83
C THR A 156 15.62 -9.39 -17.48
N ILE A 157 14.51 -8.76 -17.91
CA ILE A 157 14.49 -7.42 -18.53
C ILE A 157 14.83 -6.31 -17.52
N LEU A 158 14.53 -6.52 -16.23
CA LEU A 158 14.65 -5.50 -15.18
C LEU A 158 15.77 -5.77 -14.17
N ARG A 159 16.52 -6.88 -14.29
CA ARG A 159 17.53 -7.36 -13.32
C ARG A 159 18.58 -6.32 -12.92
N ASP A 160 18.95 -5.44 -13.84
CA ASP A 160 20.02 -4.44 -13.68
C ASP A 160 19.48 -3.12 -13.07
N GLU A 161 18.15 -2.98 -12.96
CA GLU A 161 17.46 -1.83 -12.35
C GLU A 161 16.77 -2.19 -11.01
N TYR A 162 16.20 -3.40 -10.89
CA TYR A 162 15.37 -3.83 -9.77
C TYR A 162 15.57 -5.30 -9.39
N TYR A 163 15.59 -5.57 -8.10
CA TYR A 163 15.25 -6.89 -7.56
C TYR A 163 13.72 -7.02 -7.46
N LEU A 164 13.17 -8.06 -8.09
CA LEU A 164 11.73 -8.31 -8.17
C LEU A 164 11.39 -9.70 -7.62
N TYR A 165 10.33 -9.81 -6.82
CA TYR A 165 9.74 -11.10 -6.46
C TYR A 165 8.22 -11.04 -6.38
N ILE A 166 7.54 -12.14 -6.72
CA ILE A 166 6.10 -12.30 -6.52
C ILE A 166 5.85 -12.69 -5.06
N SER A 167 4.84 -12.06 -4.45
CA SER A 167 4.19 -12.52 -3.24
C SER A 167 2.67 -12.64 -3.46
N LYS A 168 1.94 -13.14 -2.47
CA LYS A 168 0.48 -13.21 -2.49
C LYS A 168 -0.06 -12.82 -1.12
N SER A 169 -0.81 -11.71 -1.08
CA SER A 169 -1.44 -11.20 0.13
C SER A 169 -2.96 -11.21 -0.05
N GLY A 170 -3.63 -12.20 0.53
CA GLY A 170 -5.05 -12.43 0.32
C GLY A 170 -5.40 -12.68 -1.16
N PRO A 171 -6.35 -11.95 -1.77
CA PRO A 171 -6.79 -12.17 -3.14
C PRO A 171 -5.93 -11.47 -4.21
N ALA A 172 -5.03 -10.55 -3.81
CA ALA A 172 -4.17 -9.84 -4.74
C ALA A 172 -2.94 -10.67 -5.10
N LYS A 173 -2.52 -10.57 -6.37
CA LYS A 173 -1.18 -10.98 -6.80
C LYS A 173 -0.28 -9.75 -6.68
N THR A 174 0.84 -9.89 -5.99
CA THR A 174 1.69 -8.76 -5.63
C THR A 174 3.08 -8.93 -6.23
N ILE A 175 3.63 -7.90 -6.87
CA ILE A 175 5.07 -7.82 -7.17
C ILE A 175 5.71 -6.89 -6.13
N ILE A 176 6.69 -7.39 -5.39
CA ILE A 176 7.56 -6.55 -4.57
C ILE A 176 8.75 -6.11 -5.41
N VAL A 177 9.04 -4.82 -5.34
CA VAL A 177 10.11 -4.13 -6.07
C VAL A 177 11.13 -3.60 -5.06
N SER A 178 12.41 -3.75 -5.38
CA SER A 178 13.51 -3.05 -4.70
C SER A 178 14.48 -2.51 -5.75
N SER A 179 14.55 -1.18 -5.87
CA SER A 179 15.43 -0.46 -6.78
C SER A 179 16.90 -0.67 -6.40
N VAL A 180 17.72 -1.01 -7.39
CA VAL A 180 19.18 -1.18 -7.24
C VAL A 180 19.87 0.18 -7.06
N ARG A 181 19.31 1.25 -7.65
CA ARG A 181 19.97 2.56 -7.77
C ARG A 181 19.94 3.40 -6.51
N ASP A 182 18.80 3.41 -5.80
CA ASP A 182 18.54 4.28 -4.65
C ASP A 182 18.02 3.52 -3.42
N GLY A 183 17.83 2.20 -3.53
CA GLY A 183 17.30 1.35 -2.46
C GLY A 183 15.80 1.47 -2.23
N SER A 184 15.05 2.26 -3.03
CA SER A 184 13.60 2.42 -2.90
C SER A 184 12.86 1.08 -2.99
N LYS A 185 11.98 0.80 -2.02
CA LYS A 185 11.18 -0.43 -1.95
C LYS A 185 9.69 -0.13 -1.97
N PHE A 186 8.93 -0.91 -2.73
CA PHE A 186 7.46 -0.82 -2.77
C PHE A 186 6.83 -2.12 -3.30
N SER A 187 5.54 -2.31 -3.04
CA SER A 187 4.70 -3.35 -3.66
C SER A 187 3.83 -2.79 -4.78
N ILE A 188 3.45 -3.66 -5.71
CA ILE A 188 2.44 -3.41 -6.75
C ILE A 188 1.38 -4.51 -6.62
N ASP A 189 0.16 -4.12 -6.23
CA ASP A 189 -0.98 -5.02 -6.05
C ASP A 189 -1.91 -4.95 -7.26
N PHE A 190 -2.06 -6.06 -7.97
CA PHE A 190 -2.79 -6.11 -9.24
C PHE A 190 -4.26 -6.52 -9.05
N VAL A 191 -5.16 -5.65 -9.52
CA VAL A 191 -6.61 -5.88 -9.57
C VAL A 191 -7.08 -5.87 -11.03
N ILE A 192 -7.31 -7.06 -11.61
CA ILE A 192 -7.71 -7.19 -13.02
C ILE A 192 -9.23 -7.20 -13.21
N GLY A 193 -9.79 -6.04 -13.57
CA GLY A 193 -11.24 -5.84 -13.69
C GLY A 193 -11.72 -5.61 -15.12
N ILE A 194 -12.96 -6.00 -15.39
CA ILE A 194 -13.62 -5.77 -16.68
C ILE A 194 -14.29 -4.40 -16.67
N VAL A 195 -14.05 -3.60 -17.72
CA VAL A 195 -14.54 -2.24 -17.89
C VAL A 195 -15.85 -2.24 -18.67
N PHE A 196 -16.83 -1.47 -18.20
CA PHE A 196 -18.12 -1.24 -18.85
C PHE A 196 -18.46 0.25 -18.91
N GLY A 197 -19.17 0.65 -19.96
CA GLY A 197 -19.67 2.02 -20.14
C GLY A 197 -20.82 2.36 -19.19
N LEU A 198 -21.08 3.67 -19.07
CA LEU A 198 -22.17 4.19 -18.23
C LEU A 198 -23.59 3.85 -18.73
N THR A 199 -23.73 3.32 -19.94
CA THR A 199 -25.00 2.77 -20.46
C THR A 199 -25.44 1.50 -19.73
N LYS A 200 -24.51 0.75 -19.13
CA LYS A 200 -24.79 -0.40 -18.24
C LYS A 200 -24.52 -0.04 -16.77
N TRP A 201 -24.96 1.13 -16.32
CA TRP A 201 -24.70 1.60 -14.95
C TRP A 201 -25.41 0.75 -13.88
N MET A 202 -24.64 0.26 -12.90
CA MET A 202 -25.10 -0.73 -11.90
C MET A 202 -25.23 -0.17 -10.46
N ALA A 203 -25.06 1.14 -10.26
CA ALA A 203 -25.17 1.75 -8.93
C ALA A 203 -26.60 2.21 -8.63
N THR A 204 -26.98 2.21 -7.35
CA THR A 204 -28.25 2.78 -6.86
C THR A 204 -28.28 4.32 -6.91
N ARG A 205 -27.11 4.95 -7.06
CA ARG A 205 -26.93 6.40 -7.15
C ARG A 205 -26.90 6.87 -8.59
N ARG A 206 -27.22 8.15 -8.79
CA ARG A 206 -26.98 8.85 -10.06
C ARG A 206 -25.47 8.96 -10.34
N ILE A 207 -25.13 8.98 -11.62
CA ILE A 207 -23.80 9.28 -12.13
C ILE A 207 -23.45 10.75 -11.79
N PRO A 208 -22.21 11.08 -11.39
CA PRO A 208 -21.79 12.49 -11.22
C PRO A 208 -21.85 13.27 -12.53
N ASN A 209 -22.44 14.47 -12.51
CA ASN A 209 -22.62 15.30 -13.73
C ASN A 209 -21.31 15.87 -14.31
N SER A 210 -20.20 15.79 -13.57
CA SER A 210 -18.90 16.45 -13.85
C SER A 210 -17.76 15.48 -14.16
N LEU A 211 -18.07 14.33 -14.76
CA LEU A 211 -17.06 13.38 -15.25
C LEU A 211 -16.44 13.86 -16.56
N LYS A 212 -15.14 13.61 -16.75
CA LYS A 212 -14.51 13.74 -18.06
C LYS A 212 -14.85 12.53 -18.93
N ASN A 213 -14.71 12.64 -20.25
CA ASN A 213 -14.94 11.50 -21.18
C ASN A 213 -14.06 10.28 -20.85
N GLU A 214 -12.83 10.48 -20.34
CA GLU A 214 -11.94 9.40 -19.88
C GLU A 214 -12.44 8.68 -18.60
N ASP A 215 -13.32 9.32 -17.83
CA ASP A 215 -13.93 8.81 -16.60
C ASP A 215 -15.31 8.14 -16.84
N HIS A 216 -15.78 8.00 -18.09
CA HIS A 216 -17.09 7.45 -18.44
C HIS A 216 -17.14 5.90 -18.42
N TYR A 217 -16.69 5.29 -17.32
CA TYR A 217 -16.68 3.84 -17.15
C TYR A 217 -16.89 3.42 -15.69
N TRP A 218 -17.34 2.18 -15.47
CA TRP A 218 -17.22 1.48 -14.19
C TRP A 218 -16.49 0.15 -14.40
N MET A 219 -16.12 -0.54 -13.32
CA MET A 219 -15.36 -1.79 -13.37
C MET A 219 -16.02 -2.90 -12.57
N ALA A 220 -16.19 -4.08 -13.20
CA ALA A 220 -16.50 -5.32 -12.49
C ALA A 220 -15.20 -5.96 -11.99
N ILE A 221 -15.08 -6.10 -10.67
CA ILE A 221 -13.87 -6.55 -9.97
C ILE A 221 -14.05 -8.00 -9.47
N PRO A 222 -13.13 -8.91 -9.81
CA PRO A 222 -13.17 -10.28 -9.32
C PRO A 222 -12.59 -10.35 -7.90
N LYS A 223 -13.46 -10.34 -6.88
CA LYS A 223 -13.04 -10.34 -5.47
C LYS A 223 -13.77 -11.43 -4.67
N PRO A 224 -13.04 -12.44 -4.15
CA PRO A 224 -13.65 -13.50 -3.33
C PRO A 224 -14.26 -12.94 -2.04
N ASN A 225 -15.44 -13.43 -1.69
CA ASN A 225 -16.04 -13.17 -0.38
C ASN A 225 -15.40 -14.09 0.67
N LYS A 226 -15.39 -13.66 1.93
CA LYS A 226 -14.98 -14.53 3.06
C LYS A 226 -15.85 -15.78 3.25
N THR A 227 -17.04 -15.79 2.64
CA THR A 227 -18.04 -16.85 2.69
C THR A 227 -18.03 -17.76 1.47
N ASP A 228 -17.28 -17.44 0.42
CA ASP A 228 -17.22 -18.29 -0.78
C ASP A 228 -16.27 -19.46 -0.53
N THR A 229 -16.69 -20.68 -0.84
CA THR A 229 -15.85 -21.88 -0.67
C THR A 229 -14.62 -21.80 -1.58
N PRO A 230 -13.38 -21.97 -1.06
CA PRO A 230 -12.17 -21.92 -1.89
C PRO A 230 -12.23 -22.91 -3.07
N GLY A 231 -11.98 -22.40 -4.28
CA GLY A 231 -12.02 -23.19 -5.51
C GLY A 231 -13.41 -23.38 -6.15
N GLN A 232 -14.50 -23.06 -5.46
CA GLN A 232 -15.85 -23.14 -6.03
C GLN A 232 -16.07 -22.11 -7.15
N ASN A 233 -16.80 -22.51 -8.18
CA ASN A 233 -17.19 -21.63 -9.29
C ASN A 233 -18.12 -20.51 -8.79
N ASN A 234 -17.67 -19.26 -8.93
CA ASN A 234 -18.40 -18.07 -8.48
C ASN A 234 -18.63 -17.09 -9.65
N PRO A 235 -19.87 -16.91 -10.15
CA PRO A 235 -20.19 -15.98 -11.23
C PRO A 235 -20.39 -14.52 -10.77
N THR A 236 -20.11 -14.18 -9.51
CA THR A 236 -20.37 -12.85 -8.94
C THR A 236 -19.11 -11.96 -8.91
N TRP A 237 -19.30 -10.68 -9.20
CA TRP A 237 -18.26 -9.66 -9.34
C TRP A 237 -18.68 -8.39 -8.61
N ILE A 238 -17.77 -7.65 -7.99
CA ILE A 238 -18.10 -6.38 -7.33
C ILE A 238 -18.14 -5.26 -8.37
N ALA A 239 -19.23 -4.49 -8.43
CA ALA A 239 -19.27 -3.26 -9.22
C ALA A 239 -18.51 -2.14 -8.49
N SER A 240 -17.49 -1.58 -9.15
CA SER A 240 -16.55 -0.61 -8.60
C SER A 240 -16.47 0.64 -9.49
N TYR A 241 -16.30 1.81 -8.87
CA TYR A 241 -16.52 3.11 -9.49
C TYR A 241 -15.32 4.06 -9.27
N PRO A 242 -14.08 3.64 -9.62
CA PRO A 242 -12.86 4.30 -9.16
C PRO A 242 -12.69 5.72 -9.74
N ALA A 243 -13.17 5.98 -10.96
CA ALA A 243 -13.18 7.32 -11.55
C ALA A 243 -14.18 8.25 -10.86
N GLN A 244 -15.38 7.75 -10.52
CA GLN A 244 -16.43 8.54 -9.91
C GLN A 244 -16.10 8.87 -8.44
N GLU A 245 -15.53 7.91 -7.70
CA GLU A 245 -14.98 8.16 -6.36
C GLU A 245 -13.83 9.18 -6.40
N HIS A 246 -12.97 9.13 -7.42
CA HIS A 246 -11.91 10.12 -7.60
C HIS A 246 -12.48 11.51 -7.91
N ASN A 247 -13.50 11.61 -8.76
CA ASN A 247 -14.17 12.86 -9.12
C ASN A 247 -14.75 13.56 -7.87
N ILE A 248 -15.39 12.81 -6.96
CA ILE A 248 -15.92 13.32 -5.68
C ILE A 248 -14.81 13.86 -4.76
N ILE A 249 -13.63 13.24 -4.76
CA ILE A 249 -12.58 13.50 -3.77
C ILE A 249 -11.52 14.52 -4.23
N HIS A 250 -11.17 14.54 -5.53
CA HIS A 250 -9.93 15.17 -6.00
C HIS A 250 -9.81 16.67 -5.68
N ASN A 251 -10.90 17.44 -5.75
CA ASN A 251 -10.89 18.90 -5.57
C ASN A 251 -11.27 19.38 -4.15
N SER A 252 -11.63 18.50 -3.23
CA SER A 252 -12.02 18.89 -1.86
C SER A 252 -10.89 18.64 -0.87
N ASN A 253 -10.18 19.70 -0.47
CA ASN A 253 -9.00 19.56 0.39
C ASN A 253 -9.34 19.07 1.80
N ARG A 254 -10.33 19.66 2.48
CA ARG A 254 -10.74 19.20 3.82
C ARG A 254 -11.33 17.78 3.84
N LEU A 255 -11.92 17.33 2.74
CA LEU A 255 -12.38 15.95 2.57
C LEU A 255 -11.19 14.98 2.54
N LYS A 256 -10.18 15.25 1.69
CA LYS A 256 -8.94 14.45 1.62
C LYS A 256 -8.17 14.47 2.95
N ASP A 257 -8.04 15.65 3.57
CA ASP A 257 -7.43 15.82 4.89
C ASP A 257 -8.14 14.92 5.92
N SER A 258 -9.48 14.96 5.99
CA SER A 258 -10.26 14.15 6.92
C SER A 258 -10.04 12.65 6.77
N ILE A 259 -10.01 12.13 5.53
CA ILE A 259 -9.75 10.71 5.31
C ILE A 259 -8.31 10.33 5.72
N ARG A 260 -7.30 11.17 5.45
CA ARG A 260 -5.92 10.95 5.94
C ARG A 260 -5.88 10.93 7.47
N PHE A 261 -6.50 11.91 8.10
CA PHE A 261 -6.49 12.10 9.55
C PHE A 261 -7.10 10.92 10.29
N ILE A 262 -8.28 10.47 9.85
CA ILE A 262 -9.01 9.37 10.48
C ILE A 262 -8.30 8.03 10.23
N LYS A 263 -7.63 7.84 9.07
CA LYS A 263 -6.73 6.71 8.86
C LYS A 263 -5.55 6.73 9.84
N LYS A 264 -4.88 7.87 10.03
CA LYS A 264 -3.75 7.99 10.97
C LYS A 264 -4.18 7.71 12.41
N LEU A 265 -5.30 8.29 12.84
CA LEU A 265 -5.95 8.00 14.13
C LEU A 265 -6.20 6.50 14.29
N ARG A 266 -6.85 5.85 13.31
CA ARG A 266 -7.13 4.40 13.33
C ARG A 266 -5.86 3.60 13.57
N ASP A 267 -4.80 3.89 12.82
CA ASP A 267 -3.54 3.14 12.89
C ASP A 267 -2.84 3.35 14.24
N ARG A 268 -2.74 4.61 14.70
CA ARG A 268 -2.21 4.97 16.03
C ARG A 268 -2.96 4.31 17.20
N ARG A 269 -4.25 4.04 17.00
CA ARG A 269 -5.20 3.49 17.99
C ARG A 269 -5.55 2.02 17.74
N GLN A 270 -4.89 1.38 16.78
CA GLN A 270 -5.05 -0.04 16.42
C GLN A 270 -6.49 -0.47 16.06
N ILE A 271 -7.32 0.45 15.56
CA ILE A 271 -8.74 0.21 15.23
C ILE A 271 -8.89 -0.47 13.86
N GLN A 272 -8.13 -1.55 13.60
CA GLN A 272 -7.94 -2.10 12.25
C GLN A 272 -9.20 -2.71 11.61
N ASN A 273 -10.27 -2.91 12.38
CA ASN A 273 -11.60 -3.24 11.84
C ASN A 273 -12.21 -2.08 11.02
N LEU A 274 -11.84 -0.82 11.29
CA LEU A 274 -12.29 0.37 10.56
C LEU A 274 -11.46 0.57 9.27
N LYS A 275 -11.73 -0.24 8.24
CA LYS A 275 -10.93 -0.20 7.00
C LYS A 275 -10.97 1.17 6.32
N SER A 276 -9.89 1.50 5.60
CA SER A 276 -9.78 2.74 4.80
C SER A 276 -10.96 2.96 3.86
N PHE A 277 -11.51 1.89 3.29
CA PHE A 277 -12.71 1.93 2.44
C PHE A 277 -13.96 2.37 3.21
N TYR A 278 -14.13 1.96 4.46
CA TYR A 278 -15.31 2.33 5.28
C TYR A 278 -15.28 3.82 5.62
N ILE A 279 -14.09 4.33 6.01
CA ILE A 279 -13.82 5.77 6.21
C ILE A 279 -14.16 6.56 4.93
N LYS A 280 -13.67 6.11 3.76
CA LYS A 280 -13.96 6.72 2.47
C LYS A 280 -15.47 6.77 2.17
N ASN A 281 -16.20 5.69 2.41
CA ASN A 281 -17.64 5.63 2.16
C ASN A 281 -18.42 6.61 3.06
N VAL A 282 -18.15 6.66 4.37
CA VAL A 282 -18.82 7.63 5.27
C VAL A 282 -18.53 9.07 4.86
N VAL A 283 -17.27 9.41 4.55
CA VAL A 283 -16.92 10.78 4.14
C VAL A 283 -17.56 11.15 2.79
N MET A 284 -17.72 10.21 1.84
CA MET A 284 -18.47 10.47 0.59
C MET A 284 -19.98 10.64 0.86
N LEU A 285 -20.59 9.89 1.79
CA LEU A 285 -21.99 10.08 2.19
C LEU A 285 -22.25 11.45 2.84
N GLU A 286 -21.24 12.06 3.45
CA GLU A 286 -21.32 13.43 3.99
C GLU A 286 -21.23 14.52 2.89
N VAL A 287 -20.73 14.20 1.69
CA VAL A 287 -20.74 15.15 0.55
C VAL A 287 -22.17 15.42 0.09
N ASP A 288 -23.05 14.42 0.09
CA ASP A 288 -24.45 14.59 -0.34
C ASP A 288 -25.26 15.51 0.59
N LYS A 289 -24.86 15.57 1.87
CA LYS A 289 -25.60 16.25 2.94
C LYS A 289 -25.17 17.70 3.14
N ARG A 290 -24.03 18.10 2.57
CA ARG A 290 -23.33 19.34 2.93
C ARG A 290 -23.05 20.17 1.68
N SER A 291 -23.13 21.50 1.83
CA SER A 291 -22.83 22.42 0.73
C SER A 291 -21.37 22.29 0.29
N SER A 292 -21.07 22.65 -0.96
CA SER A 292 -19.68 22.72 -1.46
C SER A 292 -18.78 23.58 -0.56
N ASN A 293 -19.32 24.69 -0.06
CA ASN A 293 -18.62 25.65 0.79
C ASN A 293 -18.26 25.09 2.18
N TYR A 294 -18.97 24.08 2.70
CA TYR A 294 -18.63 23.44 3.97
C TYR A 294 -17.19 22.89 3.96
N TRP A 295 -16.70 22.40 2.81
CA TRP A 295 -15.35 21.85 2.69
C TRP A 295 -14.23 22.90 2.69
N ASN A 296 -14.56 24.19 2.86
CA ASN A 296 -13.63 25.28 3.12
C ASN A 296 -13.60 25.71 4.60
N SER A 297 -14.40 25.09 5.48
CA SER A 297 -14.45 25.37 6.93
C SER A 297 -13.13 25.05 7.64
N PRO A 298 -12.93 25.52 8.89
CA PRO A 298 -11.74 25.19 9.68
C PRO A 298 -11.55 23.68 9.81
N LEU A 299 -10.28 23.25 9.78
CA LEU A 299 -9.93 21.82 9.78
C LEU A 299 -10.42 21.12 11.05
N ALA A 300 -10.33 21.78 12.21
CA ALA A 300 -10.80 21.23 13.48
C ALA A 300 -12.27 20.80 13.43
N ASP A 301 -13.13 21.62 12.85
CA ASP A 301 -14.57 21.40 12.86
C ASP A 301 -14.95 20.29 11.88
N VAL A 302 -14.37 20.32 10.67
CA VAL A 302 -14.56 19.24 9.68
C VAL A 302 -14.05 17.89 10.22
N LEU A 303 -12.91 17.87 10.92
CA LEU A 303 -12.38 16.63 11.52
C LEU A 303 -13.29 16.06 12.60
N LYS A 304 -13.81 16.90 13.51
CA LYS A 304 -14.77 16.47 14.55
C LYS A 304 -16.06 15.95 13.94
N ASP A 305 -16.59 16.64 12.94
CA ASP A 305 -17.83 16.25 12.26
C ASP A 305 -17.68 14.94 11.48
N MET A 306 -16.57 14.73 10.78
CA MET A 306 -16.31 13.45 10.08
C MET A 306 -16.04 12.32 11.07
N LEU A 307 -15.44 12.58 12.24
CA LEU A 307 -15.30 11.60 13.31
C LEU A 307 -16.66 11.23 13.92
N ARG A 308 -17.52 12.19 14.24
CA ARG A 308 -18.90 11.96 14.71
C ARG A 308 -19.73 11.21 13.67
N ALA A 309 -19.65 11.58 12.39
CA ALA A 309 -20.35 10.86 11.32
C ALA A 309 -19.94 9.37 11.26
N ILE A 310 -18.67 9.02 11.46
CA ILE A 310 -18.24 7.61 11.52
C ILE A 310 -18.76 6.93 12.78
N ILE A 311 -18.64 7.57 13.95
CA ILE A 311 -19.16 7.06 15.23
C ILE A 311 -20.64 6.69 15.10
N GLU A 312 -21.47 7.59 14.58
CA GLU A 312 -22.90 7.36 14.36
C GLU A 312 -23.20 6.12 13.51
N HIS A 313 -22.51 5.93 12.39
CA HIS A 313 -22.76 4.79 11.50
C HIS A 313 -22.28 3.46 12.14
N VAL A 314 -21.20 3.50 12.92
CA VAL A 314 -20.70 2.33 13.67
C VAL A 314 -21.68 1.95 14.79
N GLU A 315 -22.21 2.92 15.54
CA GLU A 315 -23.23 2.70 16.59
C GLU A 315 -24.54 2.17 16.01
N LYS A 316 -25.02 2.75 14.90
CA LYS A 316 -26.19 2.26 14.15
C LYS A 316 -25.93 0.87 13.53
N GLY A 317 -24.70 0.36 13.58
CA GLY A 317 -24.29 -0.93 13.02
C GLY A 317 -24.33 -1.00 11.50
N ILE A 318 -24.47 0.15 10.82
CA ILE A 318 -24.71 0.28 9.38
C ILE A 318 -23.80 1.37 8.81
N ILE A 319 -22.78 0.95 8.06
CA ILE A 319 -22.08 1.81 7.10
C ILE A 319 -22.53 1.35 5.71
N PRO A 320 -23.43 2.06 5.02
CA PRO A 320 -23.83 1.67 3.68
C PRO A 320 -22.69 1.96 2.69
N SER A 321 -22.56 1.13 1.66
CA SER A 321 -21.71 1.47 0.52
C SER A 321 -22.31 2.67 -0.20
N TYR A 322 -21.48 3.64 -0.55
CA TYR A 322 -21.91 4.87 -1.22
C TYR A 322 -22.72 4.52 -2.48
N TRP A 323 -22.17 3.72 -3.38
CA TRP A 323 -22.80 3.34 -4.66
C TRP A 323 -23.97 2.35 -4.53
N ASN A 324 -24.09 1.62 -3.42
CA ASN A 324 -25.20 0.72 -3.16
C ASN A 324 -25.60 0.76 -1.67
N ASN A 325 -26.66 1.50 -1.37
CA ASN A 325 -27.10 1.76 0.00
C ASN A 325 -27.59 0.51 0.78
N GLN A 326 -27.95 -0.57 0.08
CA GLN A 326 -28.34 -1.84 0.70
C GLN A 326 -27.12 -2.67 1.16
N ASN A 327 -25.91 -2.37 0.66
CA ASN A 327 -24.69 -3.08 1.05
C ASN A 327 -24.09 -2.49 2.33
N ASN A 328 -24.37 -3.10 3.49
CA ASN A 328 -23.78 -2.71 4.77
C ASN A 328 -22.35 -3.27 4.93
N LEU A 329 -21.36 -2.39 4.80
CA LEU A 329 -19.92 -2.68 4.85
C LEU A 329 -19.42 -3.21 6.19
N ILE A 330 -20.16 -3.02 7.28
CA ILE A 330 -19.89 -3.57 8.62
C ILE A 330 -20.96 -4.57 9.08
N GLY A 331 -21.85 -5.02 8.18
CA GLY A 331 -22.94 -5.94 8.52
C GLY A 331 -22.44 -7.21 9.21
N SER A 332 -21.35 -7.78 8.71
CA SER A 332 -20.71 -9.01 9.21
C SER A 332 -19.87 -8.88 10.49
N PHE A 333 -19.80 -7.70 11.11
CA PHE A 333 -19.14 -7.53 12.41
C PHE A 333 -20.09 -7.82 13.57
N SER A 334 -19.59 -8.43 14.65
CA SER A 334 -20.38 -8.67 15.86
C SER A 334 -20.78 -7.36 16.55
N SER A 335 -21.83 -7.39 17.37
CA SER A 335 -22.25 -6.23 18.17
C SER A 335 -21.14 -5.74 19.12
N GLU A 336 -20.27 -6.65 19.58
CA GLU A 336 -19.10 -6.33 20.38
C GLU A 336 -18.02 -5.59 19.56
N GLN A 337 -17.69 -6.08 18.36
CA GLN A 337 -16.75 -5.42 17.44
C GLN A 337 -17.23 -4.02 17.01
N LYS A 338 -18.55 -3.82 16.94
CA LYS A 338 -19.19 -2.52 16.68
C LYS A 338 -19.07 -1.59 17.90
N ARG A 339 -19.39 -2.06 19.11
CA ARG A 339 -19.23 -1.28 20.36
C ARG A 339 -17.78 -0.89 20.63
N ASP A 340 -16.84 -1.83 20.61
CA ASP A 340 -15.41 -1.59 20.83
C ASP A 340 -14.86 -0.49 19.89
N MET A 341 -15.26 -0.52 18.62
CA MET A 341 -14.92 0.51 17.65
C MET A 341 -15.56 1.87 18.00
N ALA A 342 -16.86 1.90 18.31
CA ALA A 342 -17.56 3.13 18.68
C ALA A 342 -16.97 3.77 19.94
N ASP A 343 -16.75 3.01 21.01
CA ASP A 343 -16.31 3.51 22.31
C ASP A 343 -14.87 4.04 22.25
N LYS A 344 -13.98 3.37 21.49
CA LYS A 344 -12.62 3.87 21.19
C LYS A 344 -12.66 5.21 20.44
N LEU A 345 -13.54 5.35 19.46
CA LEU A 345 -13.69 6.58 18.68
C LEU A 345 -14.33 7.71 19.52
N LYS A 346 -15.39 7.42 20.29
CA LYS A 346 -16.05 8.37 21.22
C LYS A 346 -15.08 8.98 22.23
N ASN A 347 -14.20 8.17 22.81
CA ASN A 347 -13.22 8.68 23.77
C ASN A 347 -12.23 9.66 23.12
N ILE A 348 -11.94 9.50 21.82
CA ILE A 348 -11.08 10.42 21.05
C ILE A 348 -11.86 11.68 20.65
N GLU A 349 -13.11 11.54 20.19
CA GLU A 349 -14.00 12.66 19.88
C GLU A 349 -14.16 13.56 21.10
N ARG A 350 -14.43 12.98 22.28
CA ARG A 350 -14.48 13.72 23.55
C ARG A 350 -13.20 14.49 23.84
N ILE A 351 -12.02 13.90 23.62
CA ILE A 351 -10.74 14.61 23.78
C ILE A 351 -10.63 15.77 22.77
N TRP A 352 -11.04 15.58 21.52
CA TRP A 352 -11.05 16.64 20.51
C TRP A 352 -12.08 17.73 20.82
N THR A 353 -13.20 17.42 21.45
CA THR A 353 -14.28 18.37 21.70
C THR A 353 -14.14 19.10 23.04
N THR A 354 -13.52 18.50 24.07
CA THR A 354 -13.43 19.11 25.43
C THR A 354 -12.01 19.45 25.90
N SER A 355 -10.95 19.18 25.15
CA SER A 355 -9.57 19.42 25.61
C SER A 355 -8.95 20.68 24.99
N LEU A 356 -8.36 21.53 25.83
CA LEU A 356 -7.50 22.65 25.41
C LEU A 356 -6.01 22.26 25.39
N ASP A 357 -5.68 21.10 25.96
CA ASP A 357 -4.33 20.52 25.98
C ASP A 357 -3.96 19.99 24.58
N LYS A 358 -3.03 20.70 23.94
CA LYS A 358 -2.53 20.43 22.58
C LYS A 358 -1.79 19.10 22.50
N GLU A 359 -0.98 18.77 23.50
CA GLU A 359 -0.16 17.56 23.51
C GLU A 359 -1.06 16.32 23.65
N LYS A 360 -2.05 16.38 24.53
CA LYS A 360 -3.11 15.36 24.68
C LYS A 360 -3.94 15.18 23.41
N ILE A 361 -4.18 16.25 22.64
CA ILE A 361 -4.77 16.15 21.29
C ILE A 361 -3.80 15.44 20.35
N MET A 362 -2.54 15.90 20.22
CA MET A 362 -1.54 15.30 19.34
C MET A 362 -1.34 13.79 19.60
N ARG A 363 -1.23 13.39 20.87
CA ARG A 363 -1.10 12.00 21.34
C ARG A 363 -2.29 11.11 20.99
N THR A 364 -3.42 11.66 20.54
CA THR A 364 -4.52 10.84 19.99
C THR A 364 -4.25 10.30 18.57
N ILE A 365 -3.36 10.94 17.82
CA ILE A 365 -3.09 10.71 16.38
C ILE A 365 -1.62 10.33 16.12
N LEU A 366 -0.68 10.95 16.83
CA LEU A 366 0.76 10.76 16.68
C LEU A 366 1.36 9.89 17.79
N THR A 367 2.50 9.26 17.53
CA THR A 367 3.36 8.72 18.59
C THR A 367 4.20 9.83 19.23
N ASP A 368 4.74 9.58 20.42
CA ASP A 368 5.66 10.46 21.14
C ASP A 368 6.87 10.86 20.29
N GLU A 369 7.36 9.93 19.46
CA GLU A 369 8.46 10.18 18.52
C GLU A 369 8.03 11.06 17.34
N GLU A 370 6.83 10.85 16.79
CA GLU A 370 6.27 11.72 15.75
C GLU A 370 5.96 13.13 16.27
N ILE A 371 5.65 13.28 17.56
CA ILE A 371 5.49 14.59 18.22
C ILE A 371 6.86 15.29 18.31
N ARG A 372 7.91 14.60 18.78
CA ARG A 372 9.28 15.16 18.76
C ARG A 372 9.71 15.57 17.36
N GLN A 373 9.40 14.77 16.33
CA GLN A 373 9.72 15.09 14.93
C GLN A 373 8.88 16.25 14.36
N LEU A 374 7.67 16.47 14.88
CA LEU A 374 6.84 17.64 14.55
C LEU A 374 7.43 18.92 15.15
N GLU A 375 7.81 18.86 16.42
CA GLU A 375 8.27 20.01 17.22
C GLU A 375 9.71 20.44 16.85
N THR A 376 10.59 19.50 16.50
CA THR A 376 11.98 19.79 16.14
C THR A 376 12.20 20.21 14.69
N ASN A 377 11.18 20.15 13.81
CA ASN A 377 11.34 20.37 12.37
C ASN A 377 10.53 21.58 11.87
N PRO A 378 11.18 22.74 11.60
CA PRO A 378 10.51 23.95 11.13
C PRO A 378 9.69 23.79 9.84
N SER A 379 9.93 22.77 9.01
CA SER A 379 9.15 22.55 7.78
C SER A 379 7.72 22.04 8.00
N TYR A 380 7.37 21.64 9.23
CA TYR A 380 5.99 21.35 9.63
C TYR A 380 5.33 22.49 10.43
N ALA A 381 6.12 23.47 10.89
CA ALA A 381 5.66 24.65 11.61
C ALA A 381 4.94 25.62 10.65
N GLY A 382 3.65 25.35 10.41
CA GLY A 382 2.74 26.33 9.87
C GLY A 382 2.56 27.44 10.91
N ILE A 383 3.27 28.56 10.71
CA ILE A 383 3.60 29.60 11.71
C ILE A 383 4.76 29.17 12.62
N ASP A 384 5.75 30.05 12.75
CA ASP A 384 6.97 29.86 13.53
C ASP A 384 6.68 29.69 15.03
N LEU A 385 6.94 28.48 15.55
CA LEU A 385 6.73 28.11 16.95
C LEU A 385 7.81 28.68 17.89
N ASN A 386 8.96 29.12 17.37
CA ASN A 386 10.11 29.51 18.19
C ASN A 386 10.06 30.97 18.68
N ARG A 387 9.06 31.76 18.27
CA ARG A 387 8.97 33.20 18.58
C ARG A 387 8.17 33.54 19.83
N LEU A 388 8.19 32.67 20.84
CA LEU A 388 7.52 32.83 22.14
C LEU A 388 8.46 32.56 23.33
N SER A 389 9.55 33.31 23.41
CA SER A 389 10.32 33.48 24.65
C SER A 389 10.63 34.97 24.91
N LEU A 390 10.23 35.41 26.10
CA LEU A 390 10.60 36.61 26.86
C LEU A 390 11.29 37.78 26.12
N ARG A 391 10.61 38.94 26.12
CA ARG A 391 11.19 40.22 26.58
C ARG A 391 10.11 41.03 27.28
N ASP A 392 10.33 41.32 28.56
CA ASP A 392 9.87 42.57 29.15
C ASP A 392 10.92 43.65 28.85
N ASP A 393 10.48 44.90 28.78
CA ASP A 393 11.22 46.18 28.76
C ASP A 393 12.56 46.31 28.00
N ASP A 394 12.56 47.13 26.94
CA ASP A 394 13.22 48.46 27.03
C ASP A 394 12.82 49.43 25.89
N VAL A 395 12.04 50.46 26.26
CA VAL A 395 12.23 51.90 26.00
C VAL A 395 12.69 52.40 24.58
N VAL A 396 11.73 52.99 23.82
CA VAL A 396 11.84 54.25 23.02
C VAL A 396 12.75 54.19 21.73
N THR A 397 12.47 54.82 20.57
CA THR A 397 11.78 56.09 20.22
C THR A 397 10.96 56.00 18.89
N SER A 398 10.23 57.08 18.57
CA SER A 398 9.65 57.47 17.27
C SER A 398 10.48 57.16 16.01
N GLY A 399 9.90 57.02 14.81
CA GLY A 399 8.50 57.18 14.38
C GLY A 399 8.41 57.48 12.87
N GLY A 400 7.20 57.73 12.33
CA GLY A 400 7.01 58.16 10.94
C GLY A 400 5.79 57.54 10.25
N SER A 401 4.94 58.37 9.66
CA SER A 401 3.71 57.95 8.96
C SER A 401 3.80 58.24 7.47
N ARG A 402 3.27 57.35 6.62
CA ARG A 402 2.37 57.70 5.51
C ARG A 402 1.70 56.48 4.85
N ARG A 403 0.60 56.77 4.15
CA ARG A 403 -0.12 55.87 3.23
C ARG A 403 0.35 56.17 1.80
N ASP A 404 0.20 55.25 0.85
CA ASP A 404 -0.99 55.15 -0.02
C ASP A 404 -0.88 54.07 -1.11
N ASN A 405 -1.92 53.96 -1.96
CA ASN A 405 -2.06 53.05 -3.12
C ASN A 405 -0.95 53.29 -4.20
N SER A 406 -0.69 52.43 -5.20
CA SER A 406 -1.64 51.72 -6.08
C SER A 406 -1.01 50.71 -7.08
N GLN A 407 -1.83 49.74 -7.52
CA GLN A 407 -1.92 49.10 -8.86
C GLN A 407 -0.69 48.64 -9.69
N ASN A 408 -0.85 47.43 -10.26
CA ASN A 408 -0.39 46.93 -11.57
C ASN A 408 1.12 46.76 -11.89
N THR A 409 1.50 45.51 -12.17
CA THR A 409 1.96 45.08 -13.52
C THR A 409 1.86 43.55 -13.67
N ALA A 410 1.94 43.03 -14.91
CA ALA A 410 1.68 41.61 -15.23
C ALA A 410 2.94 40.71 -15.14
N GLY A 411 2.75 39.38 -15.04
CA GLY A 411 3.87 38.43 -14.95
C GLY A 411 3.53 36.94 -15.17
N SER A 412 3.48 36.52 -16.43
CA SER A 412 3.74 35.16 -16.94
C SER A 412 2.95 33.95 -16.41
N SER A 413 2.19 33.34 -17.33
CA SER A 413 1.74 31.94 -17.30
C SER A 413 2.89 30.92 -17.32
N ASN A 414 2.63 29.67 -16.95
CA ASN A 414 3.07 28.55 -17.80
C ASN A 414 2.25 27.27 -17.65
N LEU A 415 2.10 26.52 -18.75
CA LEU A 415 1.25 25.34 -18.89
C LEU A 415 2.04 24.18 -19.51
N ALA A 416 2.22 23.07 -18.78
CA ALA A 416 2.80 21.82 -19.30
C ALA A 416 1.93 20.64 -18.85
N ARG A 417 1.08 20.10 -19.74
CA ARG A 417 1.39 19.08 -20.76
C ARG A 417 1.84 17.74 -20.16
N ASN A 418 0.86 16.90 -19.80
CA ASN A 418 1.03 15.44 -19.87
C ASN A 418 0.96 15.03 -21.34
N VAL A 419 1.86 14.15 -21.78
CA VAL A 419 1.80 13.52 -23.11
C VAL A 419 1.59 12.02 -22.94
N ALA A 420 0.53 11.49 -23.54
CA ALA A 420 0.34 10.06 -23.70
C ALA A 420 0.99 9.61 -25.01
N ILE A 421 1.74 8.52 -24.99
CA ILE A 421 2.26 7.86 -26.20
C ILE A 421 1.81 6.41 -26.15
N GLY A 422 0.89 6.03 -27.05
CA GLY A 422 0.59 4.64 -27.34
C GLY A 422 1.51 4.15 -28.47
N VAL A 423 2.00 2.92 -28.36
CA VAL A 423 2.71 2.22 -29.45
C VAL A 423 2.15 0.81 -29.53
N GLY A 424 1.78 0.37 -30.72
CA GLY A 424 1.31 -1.00 -30.99
C GLY A 424 1.80 -1.48 -32.35
N VAL A 425 2.22 -2.75 -32.43
CA VAL A 425 2.70 -3.42 -33.65
C VAL A 425 2.21 -4.89 -33.67
N GLY A 426 2.22 -5.50 -34.86
CA GLY A 426 1.75 -6.88 -35.18
C GLY A 426 2.40 -8.02 -34.37
N VAL A 427 1.98 -9.30 -34.43
CA VAL A 427 1.55 -10.13 -35.60
C VAL A 427 2.75 -10.28 -36.57
N THR A 428 3.34 -11.46 -36.81
CA THR A 428 2.77 -12.75 -37.30
C THR A 428 3.51 -14.04 -36.82
N ALA A 429 2.84 -15.20 -36.92
CA ALA A 429 3.39 -16.56 -37.19
C ALA A 429 4.31 -17.25 -36.13
N SER A 430 4.57 -18.57 -36.16
CA SER A 430 3.79 -19.82 -36.40
C SER A 430 4.72 -21.05 -36.19
N ILE A 431 4.19 -22.29 -36.25
CA ILE A 431 4.88 -23.61 -36.06
C ILE A 431 5.05 -23.98 -34.56
N LEU A 432 4.52 -25.05 -33.95
CA LEU A 432 3.96 -26.38 -34.32
C LEU A 432 4.93 -27.58 -34.12
N LEU A 433 4.68 -28.37 -33.06
CA LEU A 433 5.03 -29.78 -32.74
C LEU A 433 4.43 -30.02 -31.31
N ILE A 434 3.59 -31.03 -30.97
CA ILE A 434 3.80 -32.49 -30.87
C ILE A 434 4.92 -32.81 -29.86
N SER A 435 4.76 -33.54 -28.72
CA SER A 435 3.61 -34.14 -27.98
C SER A 435 4.08 -34.46 -26.51
N ASP A 436 3.45 -35.17 -25.55
CA ASP A 436 2.23 -36.01 -25.49
C ASP A 436 1.70 -36.20 -24.02
N LYS A 437 0.59 -36.96 -23.86
CA LYS A 437 -0.01 -37.70 -22.71
C LYS A 437 0.56 -37.67 -21.25
N SER A 438 -0.40 -37.54 -20.32
CA SER A 438 -0.56 -38.31 -19.03
C SER A 438 0.45 -38.06 -17.88
N CYS A 439 0.18 -38.35 -16.59
CA CYS A 439 -0.95 -38.95 -15.84
C CYS A 439 -1.10 -38.17 -14.48
N SER A 440 -2.27 -37.97 -13.85
CA SER A 440 -2.98 -38.87 -12.91
C SER A 440 -2.09 -39.54 -11.83
N ALA A 441 -2.39 -39.55 -10.52
CA ALA A 441 -3.40 -38.87 -9.68
C ALA A 441 -3.12 -39.17 -8.17
N LYS A 442 -3.99 -38.69 -7.25
CA LYS A 442 -4.15 -39.10 -5.81
C LYS A 442 -3.04 -38.69 -4.82
N SER A 443 -3.23 -38.71 -3.48
CA SER A 443 -4.24 -38.04 -2.60
C SER A 443 -4.06 -38.47 -1.13
N ALA A 444 -3.84 -37.54 -0.20
CA ALA A 444 -3.95 -37.66 1.28
C ALA A 444 -4.04 -36.22 1.87
N MET A 445 -4.75 -35.81 2.94
CA MET A 445 -5.07 -36.38 4.28
C MET A 445 -3.86 -36.51 5.24
N GLU A 446 -3.75 -35.77 6.36
CA GLU A 446 -4.35 -34.45 6.70
C GLU A 446 -3.24 -33.42 7.12
N THR A 447 -3.01 -32.88 8.34
CA THR A 447 -3.69 -32.94 9.65
C THR A 447 -3.47 -31.63 10.45
N LYS A 448 -4.50 -31.10 11.13
CA LYS A 448 -4.37 -29.96 12.09
C LYS A 448 -3.49 -30.32 13.32
N PRO A 449 -2.84 -29.30 13.92
CA PRO A 449 -3.11 -29.02 15.34
C PRO A 449 -3.33 -27.51 15.65
N GLN A 450 -3.51 -27.17 16.93
CA GLN A 450 -4.02 -25.88 17.43
C GLN A 450 -3.00 -25.04 18.24
N ILE A 451 -3.22 -23.71 18.21
CA ILE A 451 -3.15 -22.73 19.32
C ILE A 451 -1.92 -22.71 20.25
N SER A 452 -1.28 -21.53 20.34
CA SER A 452 -0.86 -20.93 21.62
C SER A 452 -0.62 -19.41 21.48
N GLY A 453 -0.62 -18.68 22.60
CA GLY A 453 -0.59 -17.21 22.67
C GLY A 453 0.81 -16.58 22.83
N PRO A 454 0.89 -15.26 23.07
CA PRO A 454 2.15 -14.50 23.04
C PRO A 454 2.98 -14.65 24.32
N CYS A 455 4.30 -14.47 24.19
CA CYS A 455 5.23 -14.39 25.32
C CYS A 455 6.23 -13.24 25.13
N THR A 456 6.29 -12.32 26.10
CA THR A 456 7.25 -11.20 26.16
C THR A 456 8.59 -11.66 26.72
N ILE A 457 9.72 -11.19 26.17
CA ILE A 457 11.07 -11.52 26.64
C ILE A 457 11.90 -10.23 26.87
N ASN A 458 12.80 -10.31 27.86
CA ASN A 458 13.47 -9.19 28.53
C ASN A 458 14.91 -8.98 28.01
N THR A 459 15.29 -7.74 27.69
CA THR A 459 16.57 -7.38 27.03
C THR A 459 17.80 -7.37 27.93
N LYS A 460 17.66 -7.42 29.26
CA LYS A 460 18.76 -7.14 30.20
C LYS A 460 19.96 -8.12 30.18
N LYS A 461 19.85 -9.30 29.55
CA LYS A 461 20.89 -10.35 29.60
C LYS A 461 22.06 -10.20 28.62
N PHE A 462 22.08 -9.19 27.76
CA PHE A 462 23.03 -9.10 26.64
C PHE A 462 24.30 -8.26 26.88
N VAL A 463 24.40 -7.55 28.02
CA VAL A 463 25.51 -6.62 28.30
C VAL A 463 26.68 -7.34 28.99
N ASP A 464 26.39 -8.11 30.03
CA ASP A 464 27.37 -8.63 30.99
C ASP A 464 28.39 -9.65 30.42
N GLU A 465 28.14 -10.20 29.23
CA GLU A 465 29.00 -11.23 28.62
C GLU A 465 30.24 -10.65 27.90
N VAL A 466 30.27 -9.34 27.62
CA VAL A 466 31.28 -8.70 26.76
C VAL A 466 32.56 -8.29 27.51
N ASP A 467 32.46 -7.82 28.76
CA ASP A 467 33.57 -7.14 29.44
C ASP A 467 34.59 -8.08 30.10
N SER A 468 34.34 -9.39 30.14
CA SER A 468 35.11 -10.34 30.96
C SER A 468 36.55 -10.64 30.51
N LYS A 469 37.01 -10.19 29.32
CA LYS A 469 38.31 -10.60 28.75
C LYS A 469 39.08 -9.53 27.95
N ARG A 470 39.86 -8.71 28.64
CA ARG A 470 41.14 -8.14 28.15
C ARG A 470 41.96 -7.48 29.27
N ASN A 471 43.10 -8.09 29.62
CA ASN A 471 44.12 -7.43 30.46
C ASN A 471 45.52 -8.07 30.26
N THR A 472 46.39 -7.40 29.49
CA THR A 472 47.87 -7.36 29.63
C THR A 472 48.47 -6.44 28.53
N GLN A 473 49.71 -5.96 28.73
CA GLN A 473 50.45 -5.01 27.87
C GLN A 473 50.81 -5.57 26.46
N SER A 474 51.27 -4.79 25.46
CA SER A 474 52.00 -3.51 25.54
C SER A 474 51.85 -2.56 24.33
N ASN A 475 51.97 -1.26 24.64
CA ASN A 475 52.56 -0.10 23.94
C ASN A 475 53.26 -0.32 22.57
N ASN A 476 53.39 0.65 21.65
CA ASN A 476 52.90 2.05 21.50
C ASN A 476 53.15 2.48 20.02
N GLU A 477 52.56 3.52 19.43
CA GLU A 477 51.36 4.31 19.74
C GLU A 477 50.89 5.05 18.46
N SER A 478 49.68 5.63 18.46
CA SER A 478 49.29 6.80 17.66
C SER A 478 47.96 7.38 18.16
N GLN A 479 48.00 8.02 19.34
CA GLN A 479 47.12 9.09 19.83
C GLN A 479 45.60 8.98 19.56
N LYS A 480 44.90 8.46 20.58
CA LYS A 480 44.03 9.30 21.42
C LYS A 480 43.08 10.27 20.68
N LYS A 481 41.97 9.77 20.14
CA LYS A 481 40.70 10.53 20.09
C LYS A 481 39.80 10.05 21.23
N LEU A 482 39.71 10.86 22.29
CA LEU A 482 38.85 10.62 23.46
C LEU A 482 37.38 10.90 23.10
N LEU A 483 36.46 10.49 23.98
CA LEU A 483 35.00 10.59 23.82
C LEU A 483 34.55 11.93 23.24
N THR A 484 33.71 11.85 22.21
CA THR A 484 32.81 12.93 21.79
C THR A 484 31.38 12.44 22.02
N ASP A 485 30.62 13.09 22.89
CA ASP A 485 29.20 12.82 23.13
C ASP A 485 28.32 13.33 21.97
N GLU A 486 28.63 12.87 20.76
CA GLU A 486 27.73 13.03 19.60
C GLU A 486 26.59 12.01 19.72
N PRO A 487 25.32 12.41 19.52
CA PRO A 487 24.19 11.48 19.59
C PRO A 487 24.34 10.44 18.48
N ILE A 488 24.47 9.16 18.88
CA ILE A 488 24.74 8.06 17.96
C ILE A 488 23.64 7.99 16.90
N ASN A 489 24.02 8.21 15.64
CA ASN A 489 23.12 8.22 14.50
C ASN A 489 22.59 6.80 14.21
N GLU A 490 21.40 6.48 14.75
CA GLU A 490 20.74 5.17 14.59
C GLU A 490 20.57 4.78 13.12
N LEU A 491 20.29 5.74 12.23
CA LEU A 491 20.14 5.49 10.79
C LEU A 491 21.47 5.12 10.12
N GLU A 492 22.58 5.72 10.56
CA GLU A 492 23.92 5.37 10.07
C GLU A 492 24.41 4.04 10.64
N ALA A 493 24.13 3.74 11.91
CA ALA A 493 24.37 2.42 12.49
C ALA A 493 23.62 1.33 11.71
N ARG A 494 22.31 1.54 11.45
CA ARG A 494 21.48 0.65 10.64
C ARG A 494 21.97 0.53 9.19
N TYR A 495 22.39 1.62 8.56
CA TYR A 495 22.98 1.61 7.22
C TYR A 495 24.25 0.76 7.18
N ASN A 496 25.18 0.96 8.12
CA ASN A 496 26.43 0.21 8.20
C ASN A 496 26.18 -1.29 8.50
N PHE A 497 25.23 -1.61 9.37
CA PHE A 497 24.76 -2.98 9.59
C PHE A 497 24.17 -3.61 8.32
N HIS A 498 23.25 -2.93 7.62
CA HIS A 498 22.63 -3.46 6.41
C HIS A 498 23.58 -3.54 5.21
N LYS A 499 24.66 -2.75 5.21
CA LYS A 499 25.76 -2.80 4.23
C LYS A 499 26.75 -3.94 4.49
N ARG A 500 26.70 -4.63 5.64
CA ARG A 500 27.68 -5.68 5.99
C ARG A 500 27.43 -7.00 5.25
N PHE A 501 28.32 -7.34 4.33
CA PHE A 501 28.43 -8.66 3.69
C PHE A 501 29.72 -9.34 4.17
N GLN A 502 29.79 -10.67 4.02
CA GLN A 502 30.98 -11.46 4.37
C GLN A 502 32.03 -11.32 3.26
N ASN A 503 33.26 -10.95 3.63
CA ASN A 503 34.36 -10.82 2.68
C ASN A 503 34.86 -12.20 2.20
N ASN A 504 35.52 -12.25 1.04
CA ASN A 504 35.98 -13.51 0.42
C ASN A 504 36.89 -14.33 1.35
N GLU A 505 37.78 -13.68 2.09
CA GLU A 505 38.75 -14.31 3.00
C GLU A 505 38.23 -14.42 4.46
N GLU A 506 37.10 -13.79 4.78
CA GLU A 506 36.58 -13.71 6.15
C GLU A 506 35.90 -15.01 6.61
N THR A 507 36.22 -15.48 7.82
CA THR A 507 35.55 -16.64 8.44
C THR A 507 34.11 -16.30 8.81
N LEU A 508 33.20 -17.29 8.80
CA LEU A 508 31.82 -17.02 9.20
C LEU A 508 31.72 -16.61 10.67
N ARG A 509 32.61 -17.10 11.54
CA ARG A 509 32.68 -16.71 12.95
C ARG A 509 32.89 -15.20 13.11
N ASP A 510 33.84 -14.63 12.38
CA ASP A 510 34.18 -13.21 12.48
C ASP A 510 33.06 -12.35 11.86
N PHE A 511 32.45 -12.81 10.76
CA PHE A 511 31.27 -12.18 10.17
C PHE A 511 30.09 -12.11 11.14
N ILE A 512 29.77 -13.21 11.84
CA ILE A 512 28.70 -13.25 12.85
C ILE A 512 29.02 -12.30 14.03
N LYS A 513 30.29 -12.25 14.45
CA LYS A 513 30.76 -11.37 15.55
C LYS A 513 30.62 -9.88 15.18
N ASP A 514 31.01 -9.50 13.98
CA ASP A 514 30.87 -8.13 13.48
C ASP A 514 29.40 -7.73 13.25
N LEU A 515 28.56 -8.64 12.76
CA LEU A 515 27.12 -8.40 12.67
C LEU A 515 26.51 -8.13 14.06
N LYS A 516 26.86 -8.94 15.07
CA LYS A 516 26.45 -8.69 16.47
C LYS A 516 26.92 -7.32 16.97
N LYS A 517 28.19 -6.95 16.69
CA LYS A 517 28.77 -5.66 17.12
C LYS A 517 28.08 -4.45 16.45
N LEU A 518 27.83 -4.50 15.15
CA LEU A 518 27.17 -3.42 14.41
C LEU A 518 25.72 -3.22 14.87
N ALA A 519 25.03 -4.29 15.25
CA ALA A 519 23.64 -4.24 15.69
C ALA A 519 23.41 -3.53 17.04
N ILE A 520 24.43 -3.38 17.90
CA ILE A 520 24.30 -2.79 19.25
C ILE A 520 23.65 -1.40 19.17
N ASN A 521 24.16 -0.55 18.27
CA ASN A 521 23.71 0.84 18.13
C ASN A 521 22.54 1.00 17.14
N CYS A 522 21.96 -0.10 16.65
CA CYS A 522 20.89 -0.07 15.65
C CYS A 522 19.48 -0.03 16.24
N ASN A 523 19.30 -0.24 17.54
CA ASN A 523 17.99 -0.19 18.22
C ASN A 523 16.90 -0.98 17.47
N PHE A 524 17.21 -2.22 17.07
CA PHE A 524 16.25 -3.08 16.34
C PHE A 524 15.27 -3.70 17.33
N ALA A 525 13.96 -3.48 17.13
CA ALA A 525 12.92 -4.14 17.92
C ALA A 525 13.02 -5.68 17.81
N ASP A 526 13.04 -6.19 16.57
CA ASP A 526 13.20 -7.62 16.27
C ASP A 526 14.67 -7.97 15.99
N LEU A 527 15.55 -7.67 16.96
CA LEU A 527 17.01 -7.81 16.84
C LEU A 527 17.45 -9.22 16.37
N GLN A 528 16.83 -10.28 16.88
CA GLN A 528 17.20 -11.67 16.54
C GLN A 528 16.85 -12.02 15.09
N ASP A 529 15.66 -11.65 14.63
CA ASP A 529 15.24 -11.88 13.25
C ASP A 529 16.04 -11.01 12.28
N THR A 530 16.32 -9.77 12.66
CA THR A 530 17.17 -8.84 11.90
C THR A 530 18.61 -9.38 11.74
N LEU A 531 19.17 -9.98 12.80
CA LEU A 531 20.48 -10.65 12.77
C LEU A 531 20.48 -11.93 11.92
N ARG A 532 19.44 -12.76 12.03
CA ARG A 532 19.25 -13.96 11.18
C ARG A 532 19.22 -13.58 9.70
N ASP A 533 18.38 -12.61 9.34
CA ASP A 533 18.12 -12.28 7.94
C ASP A 533 19.33 -11.58 7.32
N ARG A 534 20.06 -10.75 8.09
CA ARG A 534 21.32 -10.14 7.67
C ARG A 534 22.46 -11.18 7.53
N LEU A 535 22.52 -12.18 8.41
CA LEU A 535 23.45 -13.32 8.28
C LEU A 535 23.19 -14.09 6.97
N ILE A 536 21.94 -14.49 6.71
CA ILE A 536 21.56 -15.23 5.49
C ILE A 536 21.80 -14.39 4.22
N CYS A 537 21.46 -13.10 4.24
CA CYS A 537 21.66 -12.22 3.08
C CYS A 537 23.15 -11.92 2.81
N GLY A 538 23.96 -11.78 3.86
CA GLY A 538 25.34 -11.33 3.77
C GLY A 538 26.41 -12.43 3.65
N MET A 539 26.12 -13.66 4.09
CA MET A 539 27.03 -14.82 4.04
C MET A 539 27.48 -15.17 2.61
N LYS A 540 28.78 -15.38 2.38
CA LYS A 540 29.33 -15.64 1.03
C LYS A 540 28.89 -16.99 0.44
N ASP A 541 28.71 -18.00 1.30
CA ASP A 541 28.44 -19.38 0.88
C ASP A 541 26.98 -19.60 0.45
N LYS A 542 26.78 -19.81 -0.87
CA LYS A 542 25.46 -20.04 -1.47
C LYS A 542 24.82 -21.38 -1.05
N MET A 543 25.60 -22.40 -0.70
CA MET A 543 25.09 -23.72 -0.31
C MET A 543 24.62 -23.72 1.14
N ILE A 544 25.38 -23.12 2.06
CA ILE A 544 24.95 -22.89 3.45
C ILE A 544 23.70 -22.01 3.44
N ARG A 545 23.70 -20.90 2.69
CA ARG A 545 22.54 -20.02 2.52
C ARG A 545 21.29 -20.78 2.06
N LYS A 546 21.41 -21.66 1.04
CA LYS A 546 20.28 -22.49 0.56
C LYS A 546 19.78 -23.47 1.62
N LYS A 547 20.69 -24.08 2.41
CA LYS A 547 20.33 -24.97 3.52
C LYS A 547 19.57 -24.23 4.63
N LEU A 548 20.00 -23.02 4.99
CA LEU A 548 19.31 -22.17 5.97
C LEU A 548 17.90 -21.76 5.49
N ILE A 549 17.75 -21.36 4.23
CA ILE A 549 16.44 -20.95 3.68
C ILE A 549 15.42 -22.11 3.66
N ALA A 550 15.88 -23.37 3.62
CA ALA A 550 15.01 -24.55 3.69
C ALA A 550 14.60 -24.94 5.14
N GLU A 551 15.20 -24.34 6.16
CA GLU A 551 15.02 -24.75 7.56
C GLU A 551 13.77 -24.13 8.19
N LYS A 552 12.86 -24.97 8.72
CA LYS A 552 11.64 -24.49 9.37
C LYS A 552 11.95 -23.88 10.74
N ASN A 553 11.23 -22.80 11.06
CA ASN A 553 11.33 -22.06 12.33
C ASN A 553 12.79 -21.71 12.68
N LEU A 554 13.52 -21.18 11.71
CA LEU A 554 14.92 -20.80 11.87
C LEU A 554 15.07 -19.58 12.79
N THR A 555 15.76 -19.76 13.92
CA THR A 555 16.22 -18.68 14.80
C THR A 555 17.64 -18.25 14.43
N PHE A 556 18.09 -17.06 14.86
CA PHE A 556 19.47 -16.62 14.63
C PHE A 556 20.51 -17.58 15.21
N GLN A 557 20.28 -18.09 16.42
CA GLN A 557 21.18 -19.07 17.04
C GLN A 557 21.27 -20.36 16.22
N LYS A 558 20.11 -20.95 15.85
CA LYS A 558 20.04 -22.14 14.99
C LYS A 558 20.70 -21.89 13.61
N ALA A 559 20.61 -20.67 13.07
CA ALA A 559 21.29 -20.29 11.83
C ALA A 559 22.81 -20.23 11.99
N CYS A 560 23.32 -19.65 13.08
CA CYS A 560 24.74 -19.68 13.42
C CYS A 560 25.25 -21.12 13.57
N ASP A 561 24.54 -21.97 14.32
CA ASP A 561 24.98 -23.34 14.62
C ASP A 561 25.00 -24.24 13.37
N ILE A 562 23.94 -24.20 12.54
CA ILE A 562 23.91 -24.93 11.26
C ILE A 562 25.03 -24.44 10.35
N ALA A 563 25.24 -23.13 10.26
CA ALA A 563 26.20 -22.56 9.33
C ALA A 563 27.66 -22.79 9.75
N MET A 564 27.99 -22.60 11.04
CA MET A 564 29.31 -22.90 11.58
C MET A 564 29.66 -24.39 11.47
N ASN A 565 28.69 -25.29 11.66
CA ASN A 565 28.93 -26.73 11.53
C ASN A 565 29.12 -27.17 10.06
N VAL A 566 28.48 -26.49 9.10
CA VAL A 566 28.73 -26.75 7.66
C VAL A 566 29.98 -26.05 7.15
N GLU A 567 30.41 -24.92 7.72
CA GLU A 567 31.73 -24.33 7.42
C GLU A 567 32.86 -25.24 7.94
N LYS A 568 32.77 -25.73 9.19
CA LYS A 568 33.71 -26.72 9.75
C LYS A 568 33.78 -28.02 8.93
N GLY A 569 32.68 -28.46 8.33
CA GLY A 569 32.61 -29.65 7.47
C GLY A 569 33.13 -29.44 6.05
N LYS A 570 33.82 -28.33 5.78
CA LYS A 570 34.51 -28.00 4.51
C LYS A 570 35.99 -27.67 4.70
N LEU A 571 36.48 -27.79 5.94
CA LEU A 571 37.88 -27.65 6.35
C LEU A 571 38.42 -29.05 6.70
#